data_AF-A0A3Q4HNP1-F1
#
_entry.id   AF-A0A3Q4HNP1-F1
#
_cell.length_a   1.000
_cell.length_b   1.000
_cell.length_c   1.000
_cell.angle_alpha   90.00
_cell.angle_beta   90.00
_cell.angle_gamma   90.00
#
_symmetry.space_group_name_H-M   'P 1'
#
loop_
_entity.id
_entity.type
_entity.pdbx_description
1 polymer ?
#
loop_
_entity_poly.entity_id
_entity_poly.type
_entity_poly.pdbx_seq_one_letter_code
_entity_poly.pdbx_strand_id
1 'polypeptide(L)'
;MPEGPELHLASLYVNRMCEGVLFSGPVIKSEVSKNPDVPFTSEAYRITAASRGKEVKLTLTPIKTDEPKQRVKAGQVEHPMDIVFRFGMSGYFRFTSEDELPKHAHLRFYSKEKPCRVLSFVDPRRFGSWEPNGTWQPGRGPCVMFEYKKFRLVMPSVTCIFCLKRNTVARPH
;
A
#
# COMPACT_ATOMS: atom_id res chain seq x y z
N MET A 1 11.84 -11.76 -2.25
CA MET A 1 10.75 -11.53 -1.28
C MET A 1 10.99 -10.14 -0.73
N PRO A 2 10.06 -9.19 -0.91
CA PRO A 2 10.33 -7.80 -0.65
C PRO A 2 10.31 -7.53 0.86
N GLU A 3 11.31 -6.77 1.28
CA GLU A 3 11.51 -6.36 2.66
C GLU A 3 11.07 -4.90 2.87
N GLY A 4 10.98 -4.47 4.13
CA GLY A 4 10.47 -3.14 4.47
C GLY A 4 11.02 -1.98 3.62
N PRO A 5 12.34 -1.89 3.37
CA PRO A 5 12.91 -0.85 2.52
C PRO A 5 12.36 -0.83 1.09
N GLU A 6 12.15 -1.99 0.47
CA GLU A 6 11.62 -2.08 -0.90
C GLU A 6 10.17 -1.57 -0.96
N LEU A 7 9.34 -1.93 0.03
CA LEU A 7 7.97 -1.43 0.13
C LEU A 7 7.94 0.09 0.37
N HIS A 8 8.90 0.62 1.14
CA HIS A 8 9.03 2.05 1.32
C HIS A 8 9.45 2.78 0.05
N LEU A 9 10.44 2.26 -0.68
CA LEU A 9 10.83 2.82 -1.98
C LEU A 9 9.66 2.78 -2.97
N ALA A 10 8.85 1.72 -2.95
CA ALA A 10 7.65 1.63 -3.77
C ALA A 10 6.60 2.69 -3.39
N SER A 11 6.39 2.97 -2.09
CA SER A 11 5.46 4.03 -1.68
C SER A 11 5.97 5.41 -2.09
N LEU A 12 7.28 5.67 -1.96
CA LEU A 12 7.89 6.91 -2.43
C LEU A 12 7.79 7.07 -3.95
N TYR A 13 8.02 5.98 -4.69
CA TYR A 13 7.86 5.96 -6.14
C TYR A 13 6.43 6.35 -6.54
N VAL A 14 5.41 5.73 -5.94
CA VAL A 14 4.02 6.07 -6.23
C VAL A 14 3.75 7.55 -5.92
N ASN A 15 4.13 8.04 -4.74
CA ASN A 15 3.93 9.44 -4.39
C ASN A 15 4.58 10.40 -5.38
N ARG A 16 5.82 10.13 -5.80
CA ARG A 16 6.54 10.97 -6.76
C ARG A 16 5.91 10.93 -8.15
N MET A 17 5.54 9.75 -8.64
CA MET A 17 5.00 9.60 -9.99
C MET A 17 3.55 10.08 -10.10
N CYS A 18 2.79 10.02 -9.01
CA CYS A 18 1.41 10.48 -8.95
C CYS A 18 1.27 11.92 -8.45
N GLU A 19 2.38 12.59 -8.12
CA GLU A 19 2.36 13.99 -7.70
C GLU A 19 1.84 14.87 -8.84
N GLY A 20 0.80 15.66 -8.55
CA GLY A 20 0.13 16.51 -9.54
C GLY A 20 -0.78 15.78 -10.53
N VAL A 21 -0.74 14.45 -10.59
CA VAL A 21 -1.54 13.65 -11.53
C VAL A 21 -2.95 13.45 -11.00
N LEU A 22 -3.95 13.70 -11.86
CA LEU A 22 -5.34 13.37 -11.58
C LEU A 22 -5.74 12.04 -12.23
N PHE A 23 -6.39 11.19 -11.47
CA PHE A 23 -6.96 9.92 -11.93
C PHE A 23 -8.48 10.04 -12.08
N SER A 24 -9.06 9.21 -12.94
CA SER A 24 -10.49 9.24 -13.22
C SER A 24 -11.03 7.86 -13.58
N GLY A 25 -12.31 7.65 -13.34
CA GLY A 25 -13.01 6.42 -13.65
C GLY A 25 -12.86 5.33 -12.58
N PRO A 26 -13.25 4.09 -12.91
CA PRO A 26 -13.15 2.96 -12.00
C PRO A 26 -11.71 2.43 -11.89
N VAL A 27 -11.43 1.73 -10.80
CA VAL A 27 -10.21 0.92 -10.68
C VAL A 27 -10.42 -0.39 -11.44
N ILE A 28 -9.56 -0.71 -12.41
CA ILE A 28 -9.74 -1.88 -13.28
C ILE A 28 -8.85 -3.03 -12.79
N LYS A 29 -9.49 -4.15 -12.45
CA LYS A 29 -8.82 -5.43 -12.15
C LYS A 29 -8.72 -6.28 -13.41
N SER A 30 -7.61 -6.99 -13.59
CA SER A 30 -7.51 -8.04 -14.62
C SER A 30 -8.39 -9.25 -14.27
N GLU A 31 -9.03 -9.85 -15.27
CA GLU A 31 -9.85 -11.07 -15.11
C GLU A 31 -9.07 -12.25 -14.48
N VAL A 32 -7.77 -12.34 -14.78
CA VAL A 32 -6.89 -13.44 -14.37
C VAL A 32 -6.49 -13.38 -12.88
N SER A 33 -6.73 -12.26 -12.21
CA SER A 33 -6.40 -12.09 -10.78
C SER A 33 -7.50 -12.63 -9.87
N LYS A 34 -7.12 -13.45 -8.88
CA LYS A 34 -8.01 -13.98 -7.84
C LYS A 34 -8.26 -13.03 -6.67
N ASN A 35 -7.56 -11.90 -6.63
CA ASN A 35 -7.75 -10.87 -5.60
C ASN A 35 -9.11 -10.17 -5.76
N PRO A 36 -9.64 -9.55 -4.69
CA PRO A 36 -10.94 -8.89 -4.71
C PRO A 36 -11.00 -7.71 -5.69
N ASP A 37 -12.19 -7.44 -6.21
CA ASP A 37 -12.47 -6.21 -6.95
C ASP A 37 -12.39 -4.99 -6.04
N VAL A 38 -12.05 -3.85 -6.62
CA VAL A 38 -11.98 -2.57 -5.91
C VAL A 38 -13.18 -1.73 -6.33
N PRO A 39 -14.25 -1.65 -5.50
CA PRO A 39 -15.48 -0.93 -5.85
C PRO A 39 -15.29 0.58 -5.65
N PHE A 40 -14.38 1.18 -6.42
CA PHE A 40 -14.09 2.61 -6.39
C PHE A 40 -14.26 3.19 -7.79
N THR A 41 -15.09 4.23 -7.90
CA THR A 41 -15.27 5.03 -9.11
C THR A 41 -15.39 6.50 -8.74
N SER A 42 -14.63 7.36 -9.38
CA SER A 42 -14.67 8.82 -9.16
C SER A 42 -14.26 9.56 -10.43
N GLU A 43 -14.83 10.75 -10.69
CA GLU A 43 -14.49 11.54 -11.88
C GLU A 43 -13.09 12.16 -11.83
N ALA A 44 -12.63 12.44 -10.62
CA ALA A 44 -11.31 12.99 -10.36
C ALA A 44 -10.87 12.58 -8.96
N TYR A 45 -9.71 11.93 -8.85
CA TYR A 45 -9.13 11.56 -7.56
C TYR A 45 -7.61 11.59 -7.61
N ARG A 46 -6.99 11.71 -6.43
CA ARG A 46 -5.55 11.62 -6.22
C ARG A 46 -5.20 10.30 -5.58
N ILE A 47 -4.00 9.81 -5.88
CA ILE A 47 -3.44 8.60 -5.28
C ILE A 47 -2.25 9.00 -4.43
N THR A 48 -2.24 8.59 -3.18
CA THR A 48 -1.07 8.69 -2.29
C THR A 48 -0.75 7.32 -1.72
N ALA A 49 0.48 7.13 -1.26
CA ALA A 49 0.99 5.87 -0.78
C ALA A 49 1.73 6.04 0.55
N ALA A 50 1.51 5.10 1.45
CA ALA A 50 2.29 4.94 2.68
C ALA A 50 2.79 3.50 2.77
N SER A 51 3.91 3.27 3.46
CA SER A 51 4.39 1.93 3.75
C SER A 51 4.48 1.69 5.26
N ARG A 52 4.24 0.45 5.67
CA ARG A 52 4.40 0.02 7.07
C ARG A 52 4.87 -1.43 7.10
N GLY A 53 6.14 -1.62 7.43
CA GLY A 53 6.73 -2.96 7.41
C GLY A 53 6.69 -3.54 5.99
N LYS A 54 6.09 -4.73 5.82
CA LYS A 54 5.99 -5.41 4.52
C LYS A 54 4.68 -5.14 3.77
N GLU A 55 4.04 -4.02 4.08
CA GLU A 55 2.76 -3.61 3.50
C GLU A 55 2.87 -2.20 2.91
N VAL A 56 2.15 -1.97 1.80
CA VAL A 56 1.99 -0.64 1.18
C VAL A 56 0.51 -0.34 1.13
N LYS A 57 0.10 0.84 1.57
CA LYS A 57 -1.28 1.30 1.51
C LYS A 57 -1.39 2.42 0.51
N LEU A 58 -2.26 2.27 -0.48
CA LEU A 58 -2.67 3.36 -1.36
C LEU A 58 -3.95 3.99 -0.83
N THR A 59 -4.01 5.31 -0.81
CA THR A 59 -5.20 6.08 -0.45
C THR A 59 -5.69 6.82 -1.69
N LEU A 60 -6.87 6.44 -2.16
CA LEU A 60 -7.58 7.09 -3.27
C LEU A 60 -8.45 8.20 -2.69
N THR A 61 -8.13 9.46 -2.98
CA THR A 61 -8.84 10.63 -2.44
C THR A 61 -9.62 11.32 -3.55
N PRO A 62 -10.97 11.19 -3.58
CA PRO A 62 -11.81 11.95 -4.49
C PRO A 62 -11.59 13.45 -4.35
N ILE A 63 -11.56 14.18 -5.46
CA ILE A 63 -11.56 15.64 -5.47
C ILE A 63 -13.02 16.09 -5.56
N LYS A 64 -13.45 16.89 -4.58
CA LYS A 64 -14.72 17.59 -4.66
C LYS A 64 -14.57 18.74 -5.65
N THR A 65 -15.21 18.63 -6.80
CA THR A 65 -15.38 19.76 -7.72
C THR A 65 -16.51 20.64 -7.16
N ASP A 66 -16.25 21.93 -6.94
CA ASP A 66 -17.22 22.95 -6.47
C ASP A 66 -18.31 23.29 -7.52
N GLU A 67 -18.61 22.38 -8.43
CA GLU A 67 -19.65 22.61 -9.44
C GLU A 67 -21.04 22.40 -8.81
N PRO A 68 -22.00 23.29 -9.10
CA PRO A 68 -23.29 23.31 -8.43
C PRO A 68 -24.12 22.08 -8.79
N LYS A 69 -24.10 21.05 -7.94
CA LYS A 69 -25.07 19.93 -7.86
C LYS A 69 -25.61 19.43 -9.21
N GLN A 70 -24.78 19.31 -10.25
CA GLN A 70 -25.15 18.52 -11.41
C GLN A 70 -24.99 17.05 -11.03
N ARG A 71 -26.09 16.48 -10.52
CA ARG A 71 -26.37 15.04 -10.40
C ARG A 71 -25.10 14.20 -10.25
N VAL A 72 -24.61 14.03 -9.02
CA VAL A 72 -23.66 12.97 -8.69
C VAL A 72 -24.17 11.70 -9.37
N LYS A 73 -23.48 11.24 -10.42
CA LYS A 73 -23.91 10.06 -11.15
C LYS A 73 -23.92 8.90 -10.16
N ALA A 74 -25.03 8.16 -10.13
CA ALA A 74 -25.21 7.03 -9.21
C ALA A 74 -23.99 6.09 -9.30
N GLY A 75 -23.25 5.95 -8.19
CA GLY A 75 -22.08 5.07 -8.09
C GLY A 75 -20.72 5.75 -7.89
N GLN A 76 -20.65 7.08 -7.77
CA GLN A 76 -19.41 7.77 -7.42
C GLN A 76 -19.13 7.74 -5.91
N VAL A 77 -17.87 7.47 -5.55
CA VAL A 77 -17.41 7.46 -4.16
C VAL A 77 -16.97 8.87 -3.75
N GLU A 78 -17.59 9.41 -2.69
CA GLU A 78 -17.25 10.75 -2.16
C GLU A 78 -16.20 10.72 -1.04
N HIS A 79 -15.92 9.55 -0.47
CA HIS A 79 -14.99 9.37 0.66
C HIS A 79 -13.67 8.77 0.18
N PRO A 80 -12.54 9.10 0.84
CA PRO A 80 -11.27 8.43 0.57
C PRO A 80 -11.37 6.92 0.79
N MET A 81 -10.74 6.14 -0.09
CA MET A 81 -10.65 4.68 0.02
C MET A 81 -9.19 4.24 0.16
N ASP A 82 -8.94 3.40 1.16
CA ASP A 82 -7.63 2.77 1.36
C ASP A 82 -7.59 1.38 0.73
N ILE A 83 -6.47 1.05 0.08
CA ILE A 83 -6.19 -0.28 -0.46
C ILE A 83 -4.82 -0.72 0.05
N VAL A 84 -4.78 -1.82 0.82
CA VAL A 84 -3.55 -2.35 1.38
C VAL A 84 -3.01 -3.45 0.49
N PHE A 85 -1.76 -3.33 0.04
CA PHE A 85 -1.05 -4.23 -0.84
C PHE A 85 0.05 -4.98 -0.09
N ARG A 86 0.21 -6.24 -0.46
CA ARG A 86 1.33 -7.11 -0.09
C ARG A 86 1.94 -7.60 -1.39
N PHE A 87 3.23 -7.32 -1.61
CA PHE A 87 3.86 -7.54 -2.93
C PHE A 87 4.18 -9.02 -3.23
N GLY A 88 4.06 -9.93 -2.27
CA GLY A 88 4.36 -11.35 -2.50
C GLY A 88 5.85 -11.54 -2.84
N MET A 89 6.18 -12.13 -4.00
CA MET A 89 7.58 -12.28 -4.44
C MET A 89 7.99 -11.32 -5.54
N SER A 90 7.06 -10.89 -6.39
CA SER A 90 7.33 -10.17 -7.63
C SER A 90 6.38 -9.00 -7.88
N GLY A 91 5.59 -8.61 -6.89
CA GLY A 91 4.72 -7.43 -6.98
C GLY A 91 5.53 -6.15 -7.00
N TYR A 92 5.14 -5.22 -7.86
CA TYR A 92 5.67 -3.85 -7.90
C TYR A 92 4.66 -2.89 -8.54
N PHE A 93 4.86 -1.59 -8.33
CA PHE A 93 4.11 -0.56 -9.04
C PHE A 93 4.88 -0.06 -10.25
N ARG A 94 4.18 0.21 -11.33
CA ARG A 94 4.72 0.84 -12.53
C ARG A 94 3.77 1.89 -13.06
N PHE A 95 4.31 3.05 -13.42
CA PHE A 95 3.58 4.11 -14.08
C PHE A 95 4.00 4.16 -15.55
N THR A 96 3.09 3.85 -16.46
CA THR A 96 3.35 3.76 -17.92
C THR A 96 2.34 4.59 -18.70
N SER A 97 2.57 4.78 -20.00
CA SER A 97 1.49 5.17 -20.91
C SER A 97 0.47 4.02 -21.07
N GLU A 98 -0.70 4.34 -21.61
CA GLU A 98 -1.73 3.36 -21.94
C GLU A 98 -1.24 2.31 -22.97
N ASP A 99 -0.42 2.73 -23.93
CA ASP A 99 0.12 1.85 -24.98
C ASP A 99 1.19 0.86 -24.48
N GLU A 100 1.86 1.18 -23.37
CA GLU A 100 2.95 0.39 -22.79
C GLU A 100 2.50 -0.46 -21.59
N LEU A 101 1.22 -0.82 -21.54
CA LEU A 101 0.65 -1.49 -20.39
C LEU A 101 1.26 -2.90 -20.17
N PRO A 102 1.84 -3.19 -18.98
CA PRO A 102 2.47 -4.49 -18.72
C PRO A 102 1.47 -5.65 -18.78
N LYS A 103 1.88 -6.79 -19.37
CA LYS A 103 1.04 -8.00 -19.50
C LYS A 103 0.44 -8.49 -18.17
N HIS A 104 1.22 -8.39 -17.10
CA HIS A 104 0.82 -8.83 -15.75
C HIS A 104 0.34 -7.67 -14.87
N ALA A 105 -0.15 -6.58 -15.47
CA ALA A 105 -0.80 -5.48 -14.75
C ALA A 105 -2.19 -5.93 -14.27
N HIS A 106 -2.26 -6.31 -12.99
CA HIS A 106 -3.43 -6.94 -12.38
C HIS A 106 -4.41 -5.95 -11.77
N LEU A 107 -3.95 -4.77 -11.39
CA LEU A 107 -4.79 -3.66 -10.93
C LEU A 107 -4.29 -2.37 -11.57
N ARG A 108 -5.20 -1.57 -12.14
CA ARG A 108 -4.88 -0.43 -13.00
C ARG A 108 -5.68 0.80 -12.57
N PHE A 109 -5.01 1.95 -12.53
CA PHE A 109 -5.59 3.26 -12.25
C PHE A 109 -5.26 4.19 -13.42
N TYR A 110 -6.28 4.72 -14.07
CA TYR A 110 -6.14 5.54 -15.29
C TYR A 110 -6.13 7.04 -14.94
N SER A 111 -5.17 7.77 -15.49
CA SER A 111 -5.11 9.22 -15.35
C SER A 111 -6.20 9.90 -16.20
N LYS A 112 -6.66 11.07 -15.77
CA LYS A 112 -7.56 11.95 -16.53
C LYS A 112 -6.84 12.71 -17.66
N GLU A 113 -5.51 12.81 -17.56
CA GLU A 113 -4.67 13.58 -18.48
C GLU A 113 -4.57 12.95 -19.89
N LYS A 114 -4.15 13.75 -20.87
CA LYS A 114 -3.83 13.31 -22.23
C LYS A 114 -2.38 13.68 -22.57
N PRO A 115 -1.51 12.73 -22.97
CA PRO A 115 -1.80 11.30 -23.16
C PRO A 115 -2.09 10.58 -21.83
N CYS A 116 -2.99 9.59 -21.89
CA CYS A 116 -3.40 8.82 -20.71
C CYS A 116 -2.24 7.99 -20.19
N ARG A 117 -2.03 8.05 -18.87
CA ARG A 117 -1.05 7.26 -18.14
C ARG A 117 -1.76 6.36 -17.16
N VAL A 118 -1.14 5.23 -16.86
CA VAL A 118 -1.73 4.17 -16.05
C VAL A 118 -0.75 3.81 -14.94
N LEU A 119 -1.20 3.95 -13.69
CA LEU A 119 -0.54 3.32 -12.56
C LEU A 119 -1.01 1.87 -12.50
N SER A 120 -0.08 0.92 -12.55
CA SER A 120 -0.36 -0.51 -12.55
C SER A 120 0.34 -1.19 -11.39
N PHE A 121 -0.40 -2.05 -10.68
CA PHE A 121 0.20 -3.08 -9.84
C PHE A 121 0.49 -4.31 -10.71
N VAL A 122 1.77 -4.61 -10.88
CA VAL A 122 2.26 -5.69 -11.73
C VAL A 122 2.76 -6.81 -10.83
N ASP A 123 2.26 -8.03 -11.03
CA ASP A 123 2.74 -9.20 -10.30
C ASP A 123 2.73 -10.46 -11.17
N PRO A 124 3.85 -10.78 -11.85
CA PRO A 124 3.91 -11.94 -12.74
C PRO A 124 3.63 -13.28 -12.05
N ARG A 125 3.99 -13.43 -10.76
CA ARG A 125 3.80 -14.68 -10.02
C ARG A 125 2.47 -14.78 -9.28
N ARG A 126 1.69 -13.69 -9.22
CA ARG A 126 0.35 -13.64 -8.57
C ARG A 126 0.35 -14.10 -7.11
N PHE A 127 1.42 -13.81 -6.39
CA PHE A 127 1.52 -14.04 -4.94
C PHE A 127 1.23 -12.78 -4.13
N GLY A 128 1.23 -11.62 -4.80
CA GLY A 128 0.77 -10.38 -4.21
C GLY A 128 -0.74 -10.39 -4.01
N SER A 129 -1.16 -9.75 -2.92
CA SER A 129 -2.57 -9.59 -2.59
C SER A 129 -2.88 -8.14 -2.25
N TRP A 130 -4.15 -7.79 -2.38
CA TRP A 130 -4.63 -6.49 -1.95
C TRP A 130 -6.01 -6.59 -1.28
N GLU A 131 -6.27 -5.67 -0.37
CA GLU A 131 -7.49 -5.59 0.43
C GLU A 131 -8.10 -4.18 0.29
N PRO A 132 -9.24 -4.02 -0.43
CA PRO A 132 -9.96 -2.75 -0.51
C PRO A 132 -10.63 -2.43 0.83
N ASN A 133 -10.67 -1.14 1.21
CA ASN A 133 -11.05 -0.69 2.54
C ASN A 133 -10.24 -1.38 3.67
N GLY A 134 -9.04 -1.84 3.34
CA GLY A 134 -8.18 -2.57 4.25
C GLY A 134 -7.52 -1.65 5.28
N THR A 135 -7.24 -2.22 6.45
CA THR A 135 -6.31 -1.62 7.41
C THR A 135 -5.01 -2.43 7.44
N TRP A 136 -3.97 -1.88 8.06
CA TRP A 136 -2.73 -2.64 8.27
C TRP A 136 -3.04 -3.97 8.97
N GLN A 137 -2.36 -5.05 8.58
CA GLN A 137 -2.72 -6.38 9.06
C GLN A 137 -2.67 -6.46 10.60
N PRO A 138 -3.75 -6.96 11.24
CA PRO A 138 -3.76 -7.14 12.69
C PRO A 138 -2.71 -8.18 13.09
N GLY A 139 -2.04 -7.95 14.22
CA GLY A 139 -0.97 -8.82 14.71
C GLY A 139 0.42 -8.54 14.11
N ARG A 140 0.55 -7.65 13.12
CA ARG A 140 1.88 -7.14 12.73
C ARG A 140 2.36 -6.08 13.72
N GLY A 141 3.60 -6.27 14.19
CA GLY A 141 4.27 -5.33 15.07
C GLY A 141 4.57 -3.97 14.40
N PRO A 142 5.05 -2.99 15.19
CA PRO A 142 5.38 -1.65 14.67
C PRO A 142 6.45 -1.70 13.57
N CYS A 143 6.41 -0.75 12.63
CA CYS A 143 7.40 -0.69 11.56
C CYS A 143 8.80 -0.35 12.11
N VAL A 144 9.81 -1.15 11.76
CA VAL A 144 11.20 -0.94 12.19
C VAL A 144 11.80 0.39 11.75
N MET A 145 11.34 0.94 10.61
CA MET A 145 11.87 2.19 10.05
C MET A 145 11.19 3.43 10.65
N PHE A 146 9.86 3.42 10.78
CA PHE A 146 9.07 4.60 11.17
C PHE A 146 8.60 4.60 12.61
N GLU A 147 8.54 3.42 13.24
CA GLU A 147 8.03 3.23 14.61
C GLU A 147 9.09 2.56 15.49
N TYR A 148 10.38 2.86 15.27
CA TYR A 148 11.50 2.18 15.93
C TYR A 148 11.39 2.11 17.46
N LYS A 149 10.96 3.21 18.11
CA LYS A 149 10.77 3.24 19.57
C LYS A 149 9.72 2.22 20.01
N LYS A 150 8.56 2.19 19.36
CA LYS A 150 7.49 1.22 19.66
C LYS A 150 7.94 -0.20 19.34
N PHE A 151 8.62 -0.40 18.21
CA PHE A 151 9.18 -1.69 17.82
C PHE A 151 10.12 -2.24 18.91
N ARG A 152 11.02 -1.40 19.42
CA ARG A 152 11.98 -1.77 20.47
C ARG A 152 11.33 -2.12 21.81
N LEU A 153 10.23 -1.47 22.17
CA LEU A 153 9.49 -1.77 23.40
C LEU A 153 8.76 -3.12 23.35
N VAL A 154 8.38 -3.57 22.16
CA VAL A 154 7.70 -4.85 21.95
C VAL A 154 8.69 -6.01 21.76
N MET A 155 9.96 -5.72 21.49
CA MET A 155 10.99 -6.75 21.54
C MET A 155 11.16 -7.21 23.00
N PRO A 156 11.04 -8.52 23.29
CA PRO A 156 11.37 -9.02 24.62
C PRO A 156 12.80 -8.60 24.92
N SER A 157 13.00 -7.92 26.05
CA SER A 157 14.33 -7.45 26.44
C SER A 157 15.27 -8.66 26.45
N VAL A 158 16.31 -8.64 25.62
CA VAL A 158 17.39 -9.63 25.65
C VAL A 158 18.22 -9.50 26.96
N THR A 159 17.78 -8.69 27.91
CA THR A 159 18.46 -8.35 29.16
C THR A 159 18.27 -9.38 30.29
N CYS A 160 17.63 -10.54 30.09
CA CYS A 160 17.41 -11.48 31.21
C CYS A 160 17.64 -12.96 30.89
N ILE A 161 18.76 -13.30 30.25
CA ILE A 161 19.28 -14.70 30.32
C ILE A 161 20.66 -14.75 31.01
N PHE A 162 21.46 -13.69 30.97
CA PHE A 162 22.79 -13.68 31.61
C PHE A 162 22.84 -13.16 33.05
N CYS A 163 21.78 -12.54 33.57
CA CYS A 163 21.80 -11.96 34.92
C CYS A 163 21.36 -12.93 36.04
N LEU A 164 20.81 -14.12 35.72
CA LEU A 164 20.31 -15.08 36.72
C LEU A 164 21.32 -16.16 37.16
N LYS A 165 22.58 -16.14 36.67
CA LYS A 165 23.60 -17.15 37.00
C LYS A 165 24.82 -16.65 37.78
N ARG A 166 24.74 -15.48 38.43
CA ARG A 166 25.87 -14.90 39.18
C ARG A 166 25.63 -14.63 40.67
N ASN A 167 24.64 -15.26 41.30
CA ASN A 167 24.37 -15.02 42.73
C ASN A 167 24.14 -16.28 43.58
N THR A 168 24.88 -17.36 43.32
CA THR A 168 24.97 -18.51 44.24
C THR A 168 26.38 -19.10 44.22
N VAL A 169 27.37 -18.34 44.70
CA VAL A 169 28.64 -18.92 45.17
C VAL A 169 29.03 -18.26 46.49
N ALA A 170 28.99 -19.08 47.54
CA ALA A 170 29.76 -19.07 48.78
C ALA A 170 29.69 -17.85 49.72
N ARG A 171 29.30 -18.12 50.97
CA ARG A 171 30.23 -18.02 52.12
C ARG A 171 29.84 -19.01 53.24
N PRO A 172 30.79 -19.79 53.78
CA PRO A 172 30.65 -20.51 55.03
C PRO A 172 31.06 -19.61 56.21
N HIS A 173 30.41 -19.80 57.36
CA HIS A 173 31.01 -19.98 58.69
C HIS A 173 29.91 -20.19 59.73
#